data_AF-A0A5B6Z0D6-F1
#
_entry.id   AF-A0A5B6Z0D6-F1
#
_cell.length_a   1.000
_cell.length_b   1.000
_cell.length_c   1.000
_cell.angle_alpha   90.00
_cell.angle_beta   90.00
_cell.angle_gamma   90.00
#
_symmetry.space_group_name_H-M   'P 1'
#
loop_
_entity.id
_entity.type
_entity.pdbx_description
1 polymer ?
#
loop_
_entity_poly.entity_id
_entity_poly.type
_entity_poly.pdbx_seq_one_letter_code
_entity_poly.pdbx_strand_id
1 'polypeptide(L)'
;MENMQYAEELVREFLVFRGFTNTLQAFERELGTDIGKGFQVDKLLDLIFSVYIPKFQAENLIGLLGFFKQCFSSSSEAVFIATLSKLEVSILRYYIVHAIRSGRKDKVIEFFGMNGDDLLQRDQNWTSWFGGVSSLILFICSLELIYSII
;
A
#
# COMPACT_ATOMS: atom_id res chain seq x y z
N MET A 1 5.33 15.92 6.63
CA MET A 1 6.42 15.37 7.49
C MET A 1 7.15 16.48 8.24
N GLU A 2 7.41 17.64 7.63
CA GLU A 2 8.02 18.82 8.29
C GLU A 2 7.26 19.28 9.56
N ASN A 3 5.92 19.25 9.56
CA ASN A 3 5.13 19.62 10.74
C ASN A 3 5.35 18.72 11.97
N MET A 4 5.71 17.44 11.76
CA MET A 4 5.96 16.49 12.85
C MET A 4 7.35 16.74 13.45
N GLN A 5 8.36 16.92 12.60
CA GLN A 5 9.72 17.28 13.04
C GLN A 5 9.74 18.61 13.78
N TYR A 6 8.99 19.60 13.31
CA TYR A 6 8.83 20.87 14.00
C TYR A 6 8.16 20.70 15.37
N ALA A 7 7.11 19.88 15.48
CA ALA A 7 6.49 19.58 16.77
C ALA A 7 7.44 18.86 17.73
N GLU A 8 8.24 17.90 17.25
CA GLU A 8 9.27 17.22 18.02
C GLU A 8 10.34 18.19 18.54
N GLU A 9 10.76 19.15 17.70
CA GLU A 9 11.72 20.20 18.06
C GLU A 9 11.16 21.10 19.17
N LEU A 10 9.90 21.54 19.04
CA LEU A 10 9.23 22.34 20.07
C LEU A 10 9.12 21.61 21.41
N VAL A 11 8.81 20.31 21.39
CA VAL A 11 8.78 19.49 22.61
C VAL A 11 10.18 19.38 23.23
N ARG A 12 11.22 19.18 22.41
CA ARG A 12 12.62 19.13 22.87
C ARG A 12 13.04 20.45 23.53
N GLU A 13 12.80 21.57 22.87
CA GLU A 13 13.12 22.91 23.39
C GLU A 13 12.38 23.20 24.70
N PHE A 14 11.10 22.83 24.79
CA PHE A 14 10.30 22.98 26.00
C PHE A 14 10.90 22.19 27.19
N LEU A 15 11.27 20.93 26.97
CA LEU A 15 11.86 20.08 28.01
C LEU A 15 13.23 20.60 28.47
N VAL A 16 14.04 21.13 27.56
CA VAL A 16 15.32 21.79 27.87
C VAL A 16 15.09 23.04 28.71
N PHE A 17 14.18 23.93 28.29
CA PHE A 17 13.90 25.19 28.97
C PHE A 17 13.40 25.00 30.41
N ARG A 18 12.62 23.95 30.68
CA ARG A 18 12.11 23.62 32.02
C ARG A 18 13.08 22.80 32.88
N GLY A 19 14.19 22.33 32.32
CA GLY A 19 15.18 21.50 33.03
C GLY A 19 14.70 20.07 33.28
N PHE A 20 13.77 19.55 32.48
CA PHE A 20 13.25 18.19 32.62
C PHE A 20 14.19 17.15 31.98
N THR A 21 15.43 17.07 32.46
CA THR A 21 16.50 16.28 31.83
C THR A 21 16.20 14.78 31.79
N ASN A 22 15.59 14.21 32.83
CA ASN A 22 15.19 12.80 32.83
C ASN A 22 14.08 12.51 31.81
N THR A 23 13.11 13.41 31.69
CA THR A 23 12.02 13.31 30.71
C THR A 23 12.55 13.49 29.29
N LEU A 24 13.50 14.40 29.08
CA LEU A 24 14.18 14.60 27.80
C LEU A 24 14.93 13.33 27.37
N GLN A 25 15.69 12.70 28.27
CA GLN A 25 16.37 11.44 27.96
C GLN A 25 15.41 10.29 27.65
N ALA A 26 14.29 10.20 28.36
CA ALA A 26 13.25 9.21 28.08
C ALA A 26 12.60 9.48 26.70
N PHE A 27 12.23 10.74 26.44
CA PHE A 27 11.67 11.20 25.17
C PHE A 27 12.61 10.92 24.00
N GLU A 28 13.91 11.25 24.10
CA GLU A 28 14.89 10.98 23.04
C GLU A 28 15.14 9.50 22.81
N ARG A 29 15.12 8.69 23.87
CA ARG A 29 15.23 7.22 23.78
C ARG A 29 14.03 6.63 23.07
N GLU A 30 12.82 7.06 23.46
CA GLU A 30 11.58 6.62 22.84
C GLU A 30 11.50 7.07 21.37
N LEU A 31 11.91 8.31 21.08
CA LEU A 31 12.03 8.85 19.72
C LEU A 31 13.08 8.11 18.87
N GLY A 32 14.13 7.55 19.50
CA GLY A 32 15.13 6.70 18.85
C GLY A 32 14.60 5.30 18.51
N THR A 33 13.66 4.78 19.30
CA THR A 33 12.95 3.52 19.06
C THR A 33 11.69 3.69 18.21
N ASP A 34 11.33 4.94 17.91
CA ASP A 34 10.07 5.25 17.26
C ASP A 34 10.03 4.68 15.85
N ILE A 35 9.07 3.79 15.67
CA ILE A 35 8.66 3.15 14.43
C ILE A 35 8.25 4.22 13.38
N GLY A 36 8.09 5.49 13.81
CA GLY A 36 7.90 6.68 12.98
C GLY A 36 9.14 7.28 12.27
N LYS A 37 10.38 6.83 12.54
CA LYS A 37 11.59 7.39 11.88
C LYS A 37 11.80 7.00 10.40
N GLY A 38 10.82 6.38 9.78
CA GLY A 38 10.85 5.99 8.37
C GLY A 38 10.20 4.65 8.23
N PHE A 39 9.49 4.45 7.12
CA PHE A 39 9.03 3.14 6.71
C PHE A 39 10.20 2.15 6.88
N GLN A 40 10.07 1.16 7.75
CA GLN A 40 11.00 0.03 7.81
C GLN A 40 10.76 -0.79 6.54
N VAL A 41 11.31 -0.32 5.43
CA VAL A 41 10.99 -0.79 4.07
C VAL A 41 11.14 -2.30 4.00
N ASP A 42 12.19 -2.86 4.61
CA ASP A 42 12.41 -4.31 4.65
C ASP A 42 11.25 -5.06 5.31
N LYS A 43 10.79 -4.60 6.48
CA LYS A 43 9.64 -5.22 7.17
C LYS A 43 8.35 -5.10 6.39
N LEU A 44 8.18 -4.01 5.64
CA LEU A 44 7.00 -3.79 4.80
C LEU A 44 7.03 -4.66 3.55
N LEU A 45 8.20 -4.80 2.92
CA LEU A 45 8.40 -5.72 1.81
C LEU A 45 8.19 -7.16 2.27
N ASP A 46 8.71 -7.54 3.44
CA ASP A 46 8.44 -8.84 4.06
C ASP A 46 6.94 -9.04 4.31
N LEU A 47 6.25 -8.02 4.83
CA LEU A 47 4.81 -8.10 5.06
C LEU A 47 4.03 -8.28 3.74
N ILE A 48 4.40 -7.56 2.69
CA ILE A 48 3.78 -7.65 1.36
C ILE A 48 4.05 -9.03 0.73
N PHE A 49 5.32 -9.40 0.59
CA PHE A 49 5.75 -10.54 -0.23
C PHE A 49 5.80 -11.87 0.54
N SER A 50 5.94 -11.85 1.87
CA SER A 50 5.99 -13.06 2.69
C SER A 50 4.67 -13.36 3.41
N VAL A 51 3.78 -12.36 3.57
CA VAL A 51 2.51 -12.53 4.28
C VAL A 51 1.30 -12.25 3.39
N TYR A 52 1.11 -11.01 2.93
CA TYR A 52 -0.15 -10.62 2.30
C TYR A 52 -0.39 -11.27 0.94
N ILE A 53 0.62 -11.32 0.07
CA ILE A 53 0.47 -11.98 -1.23
C ILE A 53 0.38 -13.52 -1.10
N PRO A 54 1.29 -14.21 -0.40
CA PRO A 54 1.25 -15.67 -0.31
C PRO A 54 -0.01 -16.21 0.39
N LYS A 55 -0.56 -15.46 1.35
CA LYS A 55 -1.74 -15.85 2.13
C LYS A 55 -3.04 -15.28 1.58
N PHE A 56 -3.02 -14.63 0.41
CA PHE A 56 -4.20 -14.05 -0.25
C PHE A 56 -4.97 -13.04 0.61
N GLN A 57 -4.26 -12.19 1.34
CA GLN A 57 -4.84 -11.14 2.19
C GLN A 57 -4.96 -9.83 1.42
N ALA A 58 -5.88 -9.79 0.44
CA ALA A 58 -6.12 -8.62 -0.42
C ALA A 58 -6.45 -7.36 0.38
N GLU A 59 -7.36 -7.44 1.35
CA GLU A 59 -7.79 -6.30 2.16
C GLU A 59 -6.62 -5.64 2.89
N ASN A 60 -5.78 -6.44 3.55
CA ASN A 60 -4.61 -5.96 4.27
C ASN A 60 -3.57 -5.31 3.33
N LEU A 61 -3.40 -5.89 2.14
CA LEU A 61 -2.50 -5.36 1.11
C LEU A 61 -2.98 -3.99 0.61
N ILE A 62 -4.27 -3.86 0.29
CA ILE A 62 -4.86 -2.60 -0.18
C ILE A 62 -4.85 -1.55 0.93
N GLY A 63 -5.18 -1.95 2.17
CA GLY A 63 -5.10 -1.06 3.32
C GLY A 63 -3.69 -0.49 3.52
N LEU A 64 -2.66 -1.34 3.38
CA LEU A 64 -1.27 -0.90 3.47
C LEU A 64 -0.87 0.06 2.34
N LEU A 65 -1.25 -0.26 1.08
CA LEU A 65 -0.95 0.60 -0.07
C LEU A 65 -1.70 1.95 0.02
N GLY A 66 -2.93 1.94 0.53
CA GLY A 66 -3.71 3.13 0.83
C GLY A 66 -3.06 4.00 1.93
N PHE A 67 -2.49 3.37 2.96
CA PHE A 67 -1.72 4.07 3.98
C PHE A 67 -0.49 4.76 3.39
N PHE A 68 0.25 4.11 2.49
CA PHE A 68 1.38 4.75 1.81
C PHE A 68 0.93 6.03 1.09
N LYS A 69 -0.17 5.98 0.33
CA LYS A 69 -0.71 7.18 -0.31
C LYS A 69 -0.99 8.30 0.69
N GLN A 70 -1.59 7.99 1.84
CA GLN A 70 -1.88 8.99 2.88
C GLN A 70 -0.60 9.63 3.43
N CYS A 71 0.42 8.82 3.75
CA CYS A 71 1.69 9.33 4.28
C CYS A 71 2.40 10.28 3.30
N PHE A 72 2.24 10.07 2.01
CA PHE A 72 2.88 10.87 0.97
C PHE A 72 1.94 11.89 0.31
N SER A 73 0.70 12.00 0.78
CA SER A 73 -0.30 12.96 0.25
C SER A 73 0.12 14.41 0.44
N SER A 74 0.94 14.70 1.45
CA SER A 74 1.49 16.04 1.70
C SER A 74 2.77 16.34 0.92
N SER A 75 3.30 15.38 0.15
CA SER A 75 4.52 15.60 -0.65
C SER A 75 4.18 16.44 -1.87
N SER A 76 4.81 17.60 -2.04
CA SER A 76 4.63 18.46 -3.21
C SER A 76 5.28 17.89 -4.49
N GLU A 77 5.96 16.74 -4.38
CA GLU A 77 6.74 16.17 -5.46
C GLU A 77 5.89 15.20 -6.30
N ALA A 78 5.32 15.72 -7.39
CA ALA A 78 4.47 14.96 -8.32
C ALA A 78 5.13 13.68 -8.85
N VAL A 79 6.46 13.67 -8.99
CA VAL A 79 7.25 12.51 -9.43
C VAL A 79 7.19 11.37 -8.41
N PHE A 80 7.22 11.70 -7.12
CA PHE A 80 7.15 10.72 -6.04
C PHE A 80 5.76 10.07 -6.01
N ILE A 81 4.70 10.87 -6.08
CA ILE A 81 3.31 10.39 -6.13
C ILE A 81 3.10 9.48 -7.34
N ALA A 82 3.58 9.88 -8.52
CA ALA A 82 3.48 9.07 -9.73
C ALA A 82 4.22 7.73 -9.61
N THR A 83 5.40 7.71 -8.98
CA THR A 83 6.18 6.49 -8.73
C THR A 83 5.44 5.57 -7.75
N LEU A 84 4.86 6.11 -6.70
CA LEU A 84 4.10 5.35 -5.71
C LEU A 84 2.85 4.70 -6.33
N SER A 85 2.12 5.43 -7.19
CA SER A 85 0.98 4.87 -7.93
C SER A 85 1.40 3.73 -8.87
N LYS A 86 2.54 3.85 -9.56
CA LYS A 86 3.07 2.76 -10.40
C LYS A 86 3.46 1.53 -9.57
N LEU A 87 4.05 1.75 -8.39
CA LEU A 87 4.42 0.68 -7.47
C LEU A 87 3.18 -0.07 -6.96
N GLU A 88 2.16 0.66 -6.51
CA GLU A 88 0.88 0.10 -6.08
C GLU A 88 0.26 -0.78 -7.18
N VAL A 89 0.12 -0.25 -8.40
CA VAL A 89 -0.44 -1.00 -9.53
C VAL A 89 0.37 -2.27 -9.80
N SER A 90 1.70 -2.18 -9.74
CA SER A 90 2.58 -3.34 -9.98
C SER A 90 2.41 -4.43 -8.92
N ILE A 91 2.30 -4.05 -7.65
CA ILE A 91 2.09 -4.97 -6.53
C ILE A 91 0.71 -5.65 -6.63
N LEU A 92 -0.34 -4.89 -6.97
CA LEU A 92 -1.68 -5.43 -7.16
C LEU A 92 -1.75 -6.41 -8.35
N ARG A 93 -1.09 -6.10 -9.46
CA ARG A 93 -0.97 -7.03 -10.60
C ARG A 93 -0.24 -8.31 -10.20
N TYR A 94 0.84 -8.17 -9.43
CA TYR A 94 1.58 -9.32 -8.93
C TYR A 94 0.71 -10.22 -8.04
N TYR A 95 -0.09 -9.64 -7.13
CA TYR A 95 -1.05 -10.38 -6.31
C TYR A 95 -2.01 -11.22 -7.18
N ILE A 96 -2.61 -10.61 -8.20
CA ILE A 96 -3.55 -11.28 -9.11
C ILE A 96 -2.88 -12.44 -9.84
N VAL A 97 -1.68 -12.20 -10.40
CA VAL A 97 -0.90 -13.24 -11.09
C VAL A 97 -0.55 -14.37 -10.13
N HIS A 98 -0.14 -14.07 -8.90
CA HIS A 98 0.17 -15.05 -7.88
C HIS A 98 -1.05 -15.91 -7.52
N ALA A 99 -2.23 -15.30 -7.35
CA ALA A 99 -3.48 -16.01 -7.10
C ALA A 99 -3.89 -16.94 -8.24
N ILE A 100 -3.79 -16.48 -9.49
CA ILE A 100 -4.05 -17.31 -10.68
C ILE A 100 -3.08 -18.50 -10.73
N ARG A 101 -1.78 -18.25 -10.57
CA ARG A 101 -0.74 -19.31 -10.59
C ARG A 101 -0.90 -20.33 -9.47
N SER A 102 -1.44 -19.91 -8.34
CA SER A 102 -1.72 -20.77 -7.18
C SER A 102 -3.07 -21.49 -7.28
N GLY A 103 -3.81 -21.33 -8.38
CA GLY A 103 -5.14 -21.93 -8.56
C GLY A 103 -6.25 -21.28 -7.71
N ARG A 104 -5.96 -20.17 -7.01
CA ARG A 104 -6.87 -19.46 -6.12
C ARG A 104 -7.69 -18.40 -6.87
N LYS A 105 -8.48 -18.87 -7.83
CA LYS A 105 -9.37 -18.01 -8.64
C LYS A 105 -10.45 -17.34 -7.79
N ASP A 106 -10.90 -18.01 -6.73
CA ASP A 106 -11.80 -17.48 -5.70
C ASP A 106 -11.30 -16.13 -5.16
N LYS A 107 -9.99 -16.04 -4.88
CA LYS A 107 -9.36 -14.83 -4.36
C LYS A 107 -9.18 -13.72 -5.39
N VAL A 108 -9.14 -14.06 -6.67
CA VAL A 108 -9.15 -13.07 -7.76
C VAL A 108 -10.54 -12.46 -7.89
N ILE A 109 -11.59 -13.29 -7.85
CA ILE A 109 -12.97 -12.83 -7.90
C ILE A 109 -13.29 -11.95 -6.69
N GLU A 110 -12.92 -12.39 -5.47
CA GLU A 110 -13.08 -11.61 -4.23
C GLU A 110 -12.37 -10.24 -4.33
N PHE A 111 -11.13 -10.23 -4.82
CA PHE A 111 -10.35 -9.00 -5.02
C PHE A 111 -11.09 -8.00 -5.94
N PHE A 112 -11.61 -8.48 -7.06
CA PHE A 112 -12.35 -7.64 -8.02
C PHE A 112 -13.75 -7.26 -7.53
N GLY A 113 -14.44 -8.14 -6.81
CA GLY A 113 -15.74 -7.82 -6.22
C GLY A 113 -15.65 -6.69 -5.19
N MET A 114 -14.53 -6.62 -4.47
CA MET A 114 -14.31 -5.59 -3.46
C MET A 114 -13.72 -4.28 -4.02
N ASN A 115 -12.88 -4.36 -5.06
CA ASN A 115 -12.04 -3.23 -5.48
C ASN A 115 -12.11 -2.92 -6.98
N GLY A 116 -12.87 -3.69 -7.76
CA GLY A 116 -12.90 -3.60 -9.22
C GLY A 116 -13.35 -2.24 -9.73
N ASP A 117 -14.40 -1.68 -9.16
CA ASP A 117 -14.94 -0.38 -9.58
C ASP A 117 -13.95 0.77 -9.33
N ASP A 118 -13.30 0.77 -8.17
CA ASP A 118 -12.30 1.77 -7.81
C ASP A 118 -11.04 1.65 -8.69
N LEU A 119 -10.60 0.42 -9.01
CA LEU A 119 -9.45 0.18 -9.89
C LEU A 119 -9.71 0.62 -11.34
N LEU A 120 -10.92 0.38 -11.86
CA LEU A 120 -11.32 0.76 -13.22
C LEU A 120 -11.50 2.27 -13.38
N GLN A 121 -11.94 2.97 -12.34
CA GLN A 121 -12.09 4.42 -12.36
C GLN A 121 -10.76 5.17 -12.21
N ARG A 122 -9.78 4.60 -11.50
CA ARG A 122 -8.54 5.29 -11.15
C ARG A 122 -7.44 5.26 -12.21
N ASP A 123 -7.36 4.24 -13.06
CA ASP A 123 -6.25 4.12 -14.01
C ASP A 123 -6.64 3.41 -15.33
N GLN A 124 -6.55 4.14 -16.45
CA GLN A 124 -6.74 3.61 -17.81
C GLN A 124 -5.78 2.45 -18.14
N ASN A 125 -4.64 2.35 -17.44
CA ASN A 125 -3.70 1.25 -17.58
C ASN A 125 -4.28 -0.08 -17.16
N TRP A 126 -5.26 -0.13 -16.24
CA TRP A 126 -5.94 -1.37 -15.90
C TRP A 126 -6.81 -1.86 -17.05
N THR A 127 -7.59 -0.97 -17.66
CA THR A 127 -8.40 -1.29 -18.84
C THR A 127 -7.55 -1.82 -20.00
N SER A 128 -6.40 -1.19 -20.27
CA SER A 128 -5.44 -1.66 -21.27
C SER A 128 -4.75 -2.98 -20.87
N TRP A 129 -4.38 -3.13 -19.60
CA TRP A 129 -3.77 -4.36 -19.10
C TRP A 129 -4.74 -5.55 -19.19
N PHE A 130 -6.01 -5.37 -18.83
CA PHE A 130 -7.04 -6.38 -19.03
C PHE A 130 -7.25 -6.70 -20.52
N GLY A 131 -7.19 -5.70 -21.40
CA GLY A 131 -7.24 -5.90 -22.85
C GLY A 131 -6.01 -6.59 -23.44
N GLY A 132 -4.84 -6.50 -22.79
CA GLY A 132 -3.56 -7.08 -23.25
C GLY A 132 -3.24 -8.48 -22.70
N VAL A 133 -3.82 -8.89 -21.57
CA VAL A 133 -3.70 -10.28 -21.05
C VAL A 133 -4.72 -11.23 -21.72
N SER A 134 -5.00 -10.94 -23.00
CA SER A 134 -6.14 -11.37 -23.80
C SER A 134 -6.07 -12.81 -24.33
N SER A 135 -5.18 -13.66 -23.83
CA SER A 135 -5.20 -15.09 -24.20
C SER A 135 -5.38 -16.05 -23.02
N LEU A 136 -5.21 -15.60 -21.77
CA LEU A 136 -5.36 -16.45 -20.58
C LEU A 136 -6.35 -15.90 -19.55
N ILE A 137 -6.45 -14.58 -19.40
CA ILE A 137 -7.41 -13.95 -18.48
C ILE A 137 -8.79 -13.82 -19.12
N LEU A 138 -8.88 -13.55 -20.43
CA LEU A 138 -10.16 -13.61 -21.16
C LEU A 138 -10.76 -15.03 -21.15
N PHE A 139 -9.95 -16.08 -21.21
CA PHE A 139 -10.47 -17.46 -21.17
C PHE A 139 -11.02 -17.86 -19.79
N ILE A 140 -10.49 -17.29 -18.70
CA ILE A 140 -10.91 -17.62 -17.33
C ILE A 140 -12.02 -16.66 -16.84
N CYS A 141 -11.98 -15.38 -17.19
CA CYS A 141 -12.98 -14.41 -16.74
C CYS A 141 -14.18 -14.28 -17.71
N SER A 142 -14.04 -14.48 -19.02
CA SER A 142 -15.18 -14.31 -19.94
C SER A 142 -16.24 -15.43 -19.85
N LEU A 143 -15.94 -16.61 -19.29
CA LEU A 143 -16.94 -17.67 -19.18
C LEU A 143 -17.90 -17.51 -17.98
N GLU A 144 -17.50 -16.81 -16.91
CA GLU A 144 -18.35 -16.64 -15.72
C GLU A 144 -18.84 -15.20 -15.49
N LEU A 145 -18.06 -14.16 -15.83
CA LEU A 145 -18.54 -12.78 -15.64
C LEU A 145 -19.61 -12.36 -16.66
N ILE A 146 -19.60 -12.95 -17.87
CA ILE A 146 -20.62 -12.66 -18.90
C ILE A 146 -21.93 -13.39 -18.59
N TYR A 147 -21.87 -14.58 -17.97
CA TYR A 147 -23.07 -15.36 -17.60
C TYR A 147 -23.78 -14.88 -16.34
N SER A 148 -23.14 -14.04 -15.52
CA SER A 148 -23.76 -13.51 -14.29
C SER A 148 -24.30 -12.08 -14.45
N ILE A 149 -24.12 -11.46 -15.62
CA ILE A 149 -24.58 -10.10 -15.96
C ILE A 149 -25.67 -10.14 -17.06
N ILE A 150 -25.99 -11.32 -17.59
CA ILE A 150 -27.19 -11.62 -18.40
C ILE A 150 -28.11 -12.51 -17.56
#